data_AF-A0A7W1JA88-F1
#
_entry.id   AF-A0A7W1JA88-F1
#
_cell.length_a   1.000
_cell.length_b   1.000
_cell.length_c   1.000
_cell.angle_alpha   90.00
_cell.angle_beta   90.00
_cell.angle_gamma   90.00
#
_symmetry.space_group_name_H-M   'P 1'
#
loop_
_entity.id
_entity.type
_entity.pdbx_description
1 polymer ?
#
loop_
_entity_poly.entity_id
_entity_poly.type
_entity_poly.pdbx_seq_one_letter_code
_entity_poly.pdbx_strand_id
1 'polypeptide(L)'
;MADPGMIRGVSDAVQDWMVPAGILAGGLFVAYVLEKLLHARLVTWAGRSAWSGVEVVVRAARGVPLVWLTLLSVYIAASNAPIPPETCELIHHGVSVWVMLSATVFAARTLSGFFVLFASRLPGFGSTSIFSYIITGFIYAIGMLVILQTLGVSVTPILGALGVGGLAVALALQDTLSNLFAGIHIIISRHVRAGDYVRMDTG
;
A
#
# COMPACT_ATOMS: atom_id res chain seq x y z
N MET A 1 44.75 12.77 -36.97
CA MET A 1 44.01 11.95 -37.93
C MET A 1 43.16 11.01 -37.08
N ALA A 2 41.86 11.30 -36.91
CA ALA A 2 41.00 10.48 -36.04
C ALA A 2 40.75 9.13 -36.73
N ASP A 3 40.91 8.04 -35.99
CA ASP A 3 40.69 6.68 -36.47
C ASP A 3 39.23 6.53 -36.94
N PRO A 4 38.97 6.16 -38.21
CA PRO A 4 37.62 5.98 -38.74
C PRO A 4 36.81 4.89 -38.00
N GLY A 5 37.47 3.97 -37.27
CA GLY A 5 36.79 3.03 -36.37
C GLY A 5 36.21 3.70 -35.12
N MET A 6 36.85 4.76 -34.62
CA MET A 6 36.40 5.49 -33.43
C MET A 6 35.13 6.30 -33.70
N ILE A 7 34.96 6.83 -34.91
CA ILE A 7 33.78 7.62 -35.29
C ILE A 7 32.54 6.72 -35.48
N ARG A 8 32.72 5.49 -36.00
CA ARG A 8 31.64 4.50 -36.13
C ARG A 8 31.17 3.95 -34.77
N GLY A 9 32.11 3.66 -33.87
CA GLY A 9 31.75 3.25 -32.51
C GLY A 9 30.95 4.31 -31.74
N VAL A 10 31.21 5.59 -31.99
CA VAL A 10 30.44 6.70 -31.42
C VAL A 10 29.06 6.82 -32.05
N SER A 11 28.90 6.65 -33.37
CA SER A 11 27.57 6.70 -34.01
C SER A 11 26.66 5.56 -33.56
N ASP A 12 27.21 4.36 -33.40
CA ASP A 12 26.46 3.17 -32.98
C ASP A 12 26.04 3.31 -31.50
N ALA A 13 26.96 3.78 -30.64
CA ALA A 13 26.63 4.10 -29.25
C ALA A 13 25.57 5.22 -29.14
N VAL A 14 25.65 6.28 -29.97
CA VAL A 14 24.65 7.35 -29.95
C VAL A 14 23.28 6.81 -30.39
N GLN A 15 23.23 5.94 -31.39
CA GLN A 15 21.97 5.38 -31.91
C GLN A 15 21.31 4.41 -30.91
N ASP A 16 22.10 3.60 -30.19
CA ASP A 16 21.59 2.66 -29.19
C ASP A 16 21.07 3.35 -27.92
N TRP A 17 21.64 4.50 -27.53
CA TRP A 17 21.20 5.26 -26.35
C TRP A 17 20.09 6.28 -26.63
N MET A 18 19.81 6.58 -27.91
CA MET A 18 18.81 7.57 -28.30
C MET A 18 17.38 7.15 -27.93
N VAL A 19 17.04 5.87 -28.10
CA VAL A 19 15.71 5.33 -27.79
C VAL A 19 15.44 5.28 -26.27
N PRO A 20 16.34 4.72 -25.42
CA PRO A 20 16.18 4.77 -23.96
C PRO A 20 16.08 6.18 -23.40
N ALA A 21 16.92 7.12 -23.89
CA ALA A 21 16.89 8.51 -23.44
C ALA A 21 15.56 9.21 -23.81
N GLY A 22 15.04 8.94 -25.00
CA GLY A 22 13.72 9.42 -25.43
C GLY A 22 12.58 8.88 -24.56
N ILE A 23 12.63 7.59 -24.19
CA ILE A 23 11.64 6.95 -23.31
C ILE A 23 11.69 7.53 -21.90
N LEU A 24 12.88 7.78 -21.33
CA LEU A 24 13.02 8.42 -20.02
C LEU A 24 12.45 9.83 -20.03
N ALA A 25 12.85 10.66 -21.00
CA ALA A 25 12.41 12.05 -21.09
C ALA A 25 10.90 12.13 -21.32
N GLY A 26 10.37 11.31 -22.25
CA GLY A 26 8.95 11.23 -22.54
C GLY A 26 8.13 10.73 -21.35
N GLY A 27 8.58 9.66 -20.68
CA GLY A 27 7.87 9.11 -19.53
C GLY A 27 7.92 10.02 -18.30
N LEU A 28 9.02 10.73 -18.05
CA LEU A 28 9.09 11.79 -17.02
C LEU A 28 8.14 12.94 -17.32
N PHE A 29 8.09 13.38 -18.59
CA PHE A 29 7.17 14.43 -19.01
C PHE A 29 5.71 14.01 -18.83
N VAL A 30 5.36 12.80 -19.27
CA VAL A 30 4.01 12.24 -19.08
C VAL A 30 3.68 12.11 -17.60
N ALA A 31 4.60 11.59 -16.78
CA ALA A 31 4.40 11.45 -15.34
C ALA A 31 4.12 12.81 -14.67
N TYR A 32 4.92 13.83 -14.99
CA TYR A 32 4.74 15.19 -14.48
C TYR A 32 3.41 15.81 -14.92
N VAL A 33 3.05 15.67 -16.21
CA VAL A 33 1.80 16.21 -16.77
C VAL A 33 0.59 15.48 -16.18
N LEU A 34 0.64 14.15 -16.08
CA LEU A 34 -0.44 13.36 -15.48
C LEU A 34 -0.61 13.70 -14.01
N GLU A 35 0.47 13.86 -13.24
CA GLU A 35 0.37 14.26 -11.83
C GLU A 35 -0.32 15.61 -11.71
N LYS A 36 0.07 16.59 -12.53
CA LYS A 36 -0.54 17.93 -12.52
C LYS A 36 -2.02 17.92 -12.92
N LEU A 37 -2.38 17.12 -13.92
CA LEU A 37 -3.76 16.93 -14.36
C LEU A 37 -4.59 16.14 -13.33
N LEU A 38 -4.05 15.07 -12.77
CA LEU A 38 -4.67 14.26 -11.72
C LEU A 38 -4.90 15.12 -10.49
N HIS A 39 -3.93 15.92 -10.04
CA HIS A 39 -4.14 16.83 -8.91
C HIS A 39 -5.26 17.83 -9.18
N ALA A 40 -5.26 18.48 -10.35
CA ALA A 40 -6.29 19.46 -10.72
C ALA A 40 -7.69 18.83 -10.84
N ARG A 41 -7.79 17.65 -11.46
CA ARG A 41 -9.04 16.88 -11.61
C ARG A 41 -9.50 16.30 -10.28
N LEU A 42 -8.62 15.67 -9.50
CA LEU A 42 -8.98 14.99 -8.24
C LEU A 42 -9.40 15.98 -7.15
N VAL A 43 -8.79 17.16 -7.07
CA VAL A 43 -9.22 18.20 -6.11
C VAL A 43 -10.58 18.77 -6.50
N THR A 44 -10.81 19.03 -7.79
CA THR A 44 -12.12 19.50 -8.27
C THR A 44 -13.21 18.43 -8.16
N TRP A 45 -12.87 17.14 -8.32
CA TRP A 45 -13.78 16.01 -8.11
C TRP A 45 -14.09 15.79 -6.62
N ALA A 46 -13.09 15.91 -5.74
CA ALA A 46 -13.30 15.83 -4.30
C ALA A 46 -14.26 16.93 -3.82
N GLY A 47 -14.13 18.14 -4.35
CA GLY A 47 -15.06 19.24 -4.05
C GLY A 47 -16.48 19.08 -4.61
N ARG A 48 -16.70 18.15 -5.55
CA ARG A 48 -18.02 17.84 -6.13
C ARG A 48 -18.64 16.56 -5.60
N SER A 49 -17.87 15.73 -4.89
CA SER A 49 -18.35 14.46 -4.36
C SER A 49 -19.05 14.67 -3.01
N ALA A 50 -20.31 14.23 -2.92
CA ALA A 50 -21.05 14.18 -1.66
C ALA A 50 -20.52 13.11 -0.68
N TRP A 51 -19.66 12.19 -1.14
CA TRP A 51 -19.14 11.09 -0.34
C TRP A 51 -17.75 11.38 0.22
N SER A 52 -17.63 11.41 1.56
CA SER A 52 -16.40 11.70 2.30
C SER A 52 -15.27 10.67 2.11
N GLY A 53 -15.56 9.49 1.57
CA GLY A 53 -14.53 8.50 1.23
C GLY A 53 -13.70 8.87 -0.01
N VAL A 54 -14.22 9.73 -0.90
CA VAL A 54 -13.44 10.25 -2.04
C VAL A 54 -12.27 11.08 -1.53
N GLU A 55 -12.48 11.90 -0.50
CA GLU A 55 -11.43 12.75 0.07
C GLU A 55 -10.28 11.92 0.65
N VAL A 56 -10.59 10.80 1.30
CA VAL A 56 -9.60 9.86 1.84
C VAL A 56 -8.74 9.26 0.73
N VAL A 57 -9.36 8.74 -0.33
CA VAL A 57 -8.64 8.14 -1.46
C VAL A 57 -7.81 9.19 -2.20
N VAL A 58 -8.38 10.37 -2.46
CA VAL A 58 -7.67 11.47 -3.12
C VAL A 58 -6.47 11.92 -2.30
N ARG A 59 -6.61 12.01 -0.98
CA ARG A 59 -5.51 12.39 -0.08
C ARG A 59 -4.44 11.31 0.00
N ALA A 60 -4.83 10.04 0.03
CA ALA A 60 -3.90 8.90 0.02
C ALA A 60 -3.17 8.74 -1.32
N ALA A 61 -3.84 9.08 -2.42
CA ALA A 61 -3.30 9.04 -3.79
C ALA A 61 -2.41 10.23 -4.13
N ARG A 62 -2.23 11.23 -3.24
CA ARG A 62 -1.30 12.33 -3.51
C ARG A 62 0.15 11.81 -3.61
N GLY A 63 0.81 12.12 -4.72
CA GLY A 63 2.21 11.79 -5.00
C GLY A 63 2.50 10.32 -5.32
N VAL A 64 1.57 9.39 -5.08
CA VAL A 64 1.77 7.96 -5.38
C VAL A 64 1.76 7.68 -6.90
N PRO A 65 0.79 8.17 -7.70
CA PRO A 65 0.78 7.97 -9.14
C PRO A 65 2.03 8.51 -9.84
N LEU A 66 2.59 9.63 -9.36
CA LEU A 66 3.85 10.16 -9.90
C LEU A 66 4.97 9.14 -9.73
N VAL A 67 5.15 8.61 -8.51
CA VAL A 67 6.18 7.59 -8.22
C VAL A 67 6.01 6.36 -9.10
N TRP A 68 4.77 5.91 -9.35
CA TRP A 68 4.52 4.74 -10.19
C TRP A 68 4.80 4.99 -11.66
N LEU A 69 4.43 6.17 -12.18
CA LEU A 69 4.67 6.54 -13.57
C LEU A 69 6.16 6.79 -13.86
N THR A 70 6.90 7.37 -12.91
CA THR A 70 8.36 7.53 -13.06
C THR A 70 9.08 6.19 -13.00
N LEU A 71 8.71 5.30 -12.07
CA LEU A 71 9.26 3.95 -11.99
C LEU A 71 8.97 3.14 -13.26
N LEU A 72 7.75 3.24 -13.79
CA LEU A 72 7.37 2.61 -15.05
C LEU A 72 8.19 3.15 -16.22
N SER A 73 8.40 4.47 -16.29
CA SER A 73 9.25 5.11 -17.30
C SER A 73 10.70 4.62 -17.22
N VAL A 74 11.26 4.51 -16.02
CA VAL A 74 12.63 4.01 -15.79
C VAL A 74 12.74 2.54 -16.17
N TYR A 75 11.75 1.72 -15.82
CA TYR A 75 11.71 0.31 -16.18
C TYR A 75 11.72 0.09 -17.70
N ILE A 76 10.83 0.79 -18.42
CA ILE A 76 10.74 0.67 -19.88
C ILE A 76 12.04 1.14 -20.52
N ALA A 77 12.62 2.25 -20.06
CA ALA A 77 13.89 2.73 -20.59
C ALA A 77 15.06 1.76 -20.34
N ALA A 78 15.15 1.19 -19.13
CA ALA A 78 16.18 0.21 -18.80
C ALA A 78 16.07 -1.07 -19.63
N SER A 79 14.84 -1.52 -19.93
CA SER A 79 14.61 -2.70 -20.77
C SER A 79 14.96 -2.51 -22.25
N ASN A 80 15.06 -1.28 -22.73
CA ASN A 80 15.41 -0.95 -24.13
C ASN A 80 16.88 -0.55 -24.31
N ALA A 81 17.65 -0.43 -23.22
CA ALA A 81 19.05 -0.08 -23.29
C ALA A 81 19.91 -1.33 -23.58
N PRO A 82 21.03 -1.21 -24.32
CA PRO A 82 21.95 -2.31 -24.63
C PRO A 82 22.80 -2.67 -23.38
N ILE A 83 22.13 -3.07 -22.30
CA ILE A 83 22.74 -3.39 -21.02
C ILE A 83 23.03 -4.90 -20.98
N PRO A 84 24.17 -5.34 -20.43
CA PRO A 84 24.45 -6.75 -20.19
C PRO A 84 23.30 -7.44 -19.45
N PRO A 85 22.95 -8.70 -19.80
CA PRO A 85 21.79 -9.40 -19.26
C PRO A 85 21.81 -9.52 -17.72
N GLU A 86 22.98 -9.58 -17.10
CA GLU A 86 23.14 -9.63 -15.63
C GLU A 86 22.63 -8.38 -14.91
N THR A 87 22.80 -7.19 -15.50
CA THR A 87 22.35 -5.94 -14.87
C THR A 87 20.84 -5.73 -15.07
N CYS A 88 20.27 -6.31 -16.12
CA CYS A 88 18.83 -6.24 -16.41
C CYS A 88 17.99 -6.96 -15.34
N GLU A 89 18.47 -8.12 -14.86
CA GLU A 89 17.80 -8.89 -13.80
C GLU A 89 17.80 -8.13 -12.45
N LEU A 90 18.94 -7.52 -12.10
CA LEU A 90 19.07 -6.69 -10.90
C LEU A 90 18.13 -5.47 -10.93
N ILE A 91 17.99 -4.83 -12.09
CA ILE A 91 17.06 -3.71 -12.28
C ILE A 91 15.60 -4.19 -12.16
N HIS A 92 15.25 -5.33 -12.77
CA HIS A 92 13.90 -5.87 -12.69
C HIS A 92 13.49 -6.17 -11.23
N HIS A 93 14.36 -6.82 -10.46
CA HIS A 93 14.13 -7.05 -9.03
C HIS A 93 14.08 -5.75 -8.22
N GLY A 94 14.95 -4.78 -8.50
CA GLY A 94 14.93 -3.49 -7.81
C GLY A 94 13.64 -2.71 -8.06
N VAL A 95 13.17 -2.66 -9.31
CA VAL A 95 11.93 -1.98 -9.69
C VAL A 95 10.72 -2.67 -9.07
N SER A 96 10.64 -4.00 -9.12
CA SER A 96 9.49 -4.73 -8.55
C SER A 96 9.35 -4.49 -7.05
N VAL A 97 10.47 -4.52 -6.31
CA VAL A 97 10.51 -4.20 -4.88
C VAL A 97 10.05 -2.76 -4.62
N TRP A 98 10.50 -1.79 -5.41
CA TRP A 98 10.11 -0.39 -5.23
C TRP A 98 8.61 -0.18 -5.49
N VAL A 99 8.08 -0.77 -6.55
CA VAL A 99 6.65 -0.73 -6.87
C VAL A 99 5.82 -1.33 -5.73
N MET A 100 6.24 -2.49 -5.20
CA MET A 100 5.55 -3.16 -4.09
C MET A 100 5.61 -2.35 -2.78
N LEU A 101 6.76 -1.72 -2.48
CA LEU A 101 6.88 -0.80 -1.34
C LEU A 101 5.91 0.38 -1.47
N SER A 102 5.88 1.01 -2.64
CA SER A 102 4.99 2.14 -2.92
C SER A 102 3.51 1.72 -2.82
N ALA A 103 3.16 0.54 -3.36
CA ALA A 103 1.83 -0.04 -3.25
C ALA A 103 1.42 -0.32 -1.80
N THR A 104 2.34 -0.86 -1.00
CA THR A 104 2.11 -1.13 0.41
C THR A 104 1.83 0.16 1.16
N VAL A 105 2.65 1.21 0.96
CA VAL A 105 2.44 2.51 1.61
C VAL A 105 1.13 3.14 1.18
N PHE A 106 0.78 3.06 -0.11
CA PHE A 106 -0.49 3.57 -0.62
C PHE A 106 -1.70 2.84 -0.01
N ALA A 107 -1.65 1.51 0.05
CA ALA A 107 -2.67 0.69 0.69
C ALA A 107 -2.80 1.06 2.17
N ALA A 108 -1.68 1.17 2.88
CA ALA A 108 -1.64 1.53 4.30
C ALA A 108 -2.29 2.90 4.57
N ARG A 109 -1.94 3.91 3.77
CA ARG A 109 -2.52 5.26 3.89
C ARG A 109 -4.02 5.26 3.60
N THR A 110 -4.44 4.52 2.59
CA THR A 110 -5.85 4.46 2.15
C THR A 110 -6.71 3.75 3.20
N LEU A 111 -6.31 2.55 3.62
CA LEU A 111 -7.09 1.75 4.57
C LEU A 111 -7.18 2.42 5.94
N SER A 112 -6.09 3.00 6.44
CA SER A 112 -6.09 3.73 7.71
C SER A 112 -6.92 5.01 7.62
N GLY A 113 -6.89 5.72 6.50
CA GLY A 113 -7.76 6.87 6.28
C GLY A 113 -9.25 6.49 6.25
N PHE A 114 -9.59 5.35 5.64
CA PHE A 114 -10.96 4.83 5.64
C PHE A 114 -11.41 4.43 7.03
N PHE A 115 -10.53 3.79 7.80
CA PHE A 115 -10.82 3.41 9.17
C PHE A 115 -11.09 4.64 10.05
N VAL A 116 -10.28 5.69 9.93
CA VAL A 116 -10.50 6.95 10.67
C VAL A 116 -11.85 7.56 10.31
N LEU A 117 -12.19 7.58 9.01
CA LEU A 117 -13.48 8.09 8.55
C LEU A 117 -14.64 7.27 9.12
N PHE A 118 -14.54 5.94 9.10
CA PHE A 118 -15.55 5.05 9.64
C PHE A 118 -15.71 5.21 11.16
N ALA A 119 -14.60 5.19 11.90
CA ALA A 119 -14.58 5.35 13.35
C ALA A 119 -15.14 6.69 13.80
N SER A 120 -14.89 7.77 13.04
CA SER A 120 -15.44 9.10 13.34
C SER A 120 -16.96 9.19 13.28
N ARG A 121 -17.63 8.22 12.62
CA ARG A 121 -19.10 8.17 12.55
C ARG A 121 -19.75 7.39 13.69
N LEU A 122 -18.96 6.67 14.48
CA LEU A 122 -19.48 5.83 15.57
C LEU A 122 -19.28 6.56 16.92
N PRO A 123 -20.36 6.90 17.64
CA PRO A 123 -20.26 7.48 18.97
C PRO A 123 -19.53 6.53 19.93
N GLY A 124 -18.52 7.03 20.66
CA GLY A 124 -17.79 6.25 21.67
C GLY A 124 -16.42 5.71 21.25
N PHE A 125 -16.01 5.84 19.98
CA PHE A 125 -14.66 5.48 19.54
C PHE A 125 -13.65 6.61 19.83
N GLY A 126 -13.33 6.82 21.12
CA GLY A 126 -12.40 7.87 21.57
C GLY A 126 -10.91 7.61 21.29
N SER A 127 -10.54 6.43 20.77
CA SER A 127 -9.14 6.04 20.49
C SER A 127 -8.97 5.55 19.05
N THR A 128 -9.26 6.42 18.08
CA THR A 128 -9.07 6.10 16.65
C THR A 128 -7.59 5.80 16.32
N SER A 129 -6.65 6.28 17.14
CA SER A 129 -5.21 6.14 16.91
C SER A 129 -4.70 4.71 17.09
N ILE A 130 -5.06 4.01 18.17
CA ILE A 130 -4.52 2.65 18.45
C ILE A 130 -4.92 1.66 17.36
N PHE A 131 -6.21 1.63 17.00
CA PHE A 131 -6.70 0.77 15.93
C PHE A 131 -6.08 1.11 14.58
N SER A 132 -5.89 2.41 14.29
CA SER A 132 -5.21 2.85 13.07
C SER A 132 -3.76 2.35 13.03
N TYR A 133 -3.04 2.37 14.15
CA TYR A 133 -1.67 1.84 14.22
C TYR A 133 -1.63 0.32 14.01
N ILE A 134 -2.58 -0.42 14.61
CA ILE A 134 -2.68 -1.88 14.42
C ILE A 134 -2.95 -2.23 12.96
N ILE A 135 -3.92 -1.56 12.32
CA ILE A 135 -4.26 -1.78 10.91
C ILE A 135 -3.07 -1.43 10.01
N THR A 136 -2.44 -0.28 10.25
CA THR A 136 -1.27 0.16 9.47
C THR A 136 -0.12 -0.83 9.62
N GLY A 137 0.17 -1.30 10.84
CA GLY A 137 1.19 -2.30 11.11
C GLY A 137 0.91 -3.63 10.43
N PHE A 138 -0.34 -4.08 10.43
CA PHE A 138 -0.75 -5.30 9.74
C PHE A 138 -0.58 -5.20 8.22
N ILE A 139 -0.91 -4.06 7.62
CA ILE A 139 -0.71 -3.82 6.17
C ILE A 139 0.76 -3.83 5.82
N TYR A 140 1.62 -3.20 6.64
CA TYR A 140 3.07 -3.26 6.43
C TYR A 140 3.63 -4.67 6.59
N ALA A 141 3.13 -5.46 7.56
CA ALA A 141 3.53 -6.84 7.72
C ALA A 141 3.20 -7.68 6.47
N ILE A 142 1.99 -7.54 5.92
CA ILE A 142 1.60 -8.20 4.67
C ILE A 142 2.46 -7.73 3.50
N GLY A 143 2.63 -6.42 3.34
CA GLY A 143 3.45 -5.87 2.25
C GLY A 143 4.89 -6.35 2.30
N MET A 144 5.46 -6.45 3.50
CA MET A 144 6.79 -7.02 3.72
C MET A 144 6.85 -8.49 3.29
N LEU A 145 5.84 -9.31 3.65
CA LEU A 145 5.78 -10.71 3.19
C LEU A 145 5.72 -10.82 1.67
N VAL A 146 4.91 -10.00 1.00
CA VAL A 146 4.81 -9.99 -0.47
C VAL A 146 6.15 -9.62 -1.12
N ILE A 147 6.86 -8.65 -0.56
CA ILE A 147 8.20 -8.26 -1.02
C ILE A 147 9.19 -9.42 -0.84
N LEU A 148 9.21 -10.06 0.33
CA LEU A 148 10.07 -11.21 0.62
C LEU A 148 9.82 -12.37 -0.34
N GLN A 149 8.55 -12.68 -0.61
CA GLN A 149 8.17 -13.71 -1.57
C GLN A 149 8.68 -13.39 -2.98
N THR A 150 8.65 -12.12 -3.37
CA THR A 150 9.13 -11.66 -4.69
C THR A 150 10.66 -11.75 -4.80
N LEU A 151 11.36 -11.57 -3.69
CA LEU A 151 12.81 -11.77 -3.58
C LEU A 151 13.22 -13.25 -3.50
N GLY A 152 12.27 -14.20 -3.61
CA GLY A 152 12.54 -15.63 -3.52
C GLY A 152 12.74 -16.15 -2.09
N VAL A 153 12.48 -15.32 -1.07
CA VAL A 153 12.53 -15.74 0.33
C VAL A 153 11.27 -16.55 0.65
N SER A 154 11.44 -17.71 1.26
CA SER A 154 10.31 -18.54 1.68
C SER A 154 9.52 -17.85 2.80
N VAL A 155 8.28 -17.47 2.51
CA VAL A 155 7.37 -16.84 3.48
C VAL A 155 6.65 -17.85 4.38
N THR A 156 6.65 -19.14 4.01
CA THR A 156 5.97 -20.22 4.75
C THR A 156 6.39 -20.30 6.23
N PRO A 157 7.69 -20.25 6.60
CA PRO A 157 8.08 -20.27 8.01
C PRO A 157 7.60 -19.04 8.78
N ILE A 158 7.62 -17.86 8.15
CA ILE A 158 7.18 -16.61 8.76
C ILE A 158 5.66 -16.64 8.97
N LEU A 159 4.90 -17.08 7.96
CA LEU A 159 3.46 -17.29 8.06
C LEU A 159 3.11 -18.31 9.15
N GLY A 160 3.88 -19.39 9.27
CA GLY A 160 3.73 -20.37 10.35
C GLY A 160 3.94 -19.75 11.73
N ALA A 161 5.01 -18.96 11.90
CA ALA A 161 5.29 -18.25 13.15
C ALA A 161 4.20 -17.21 13.48
N LEU A 162 3.74 -16.44 12.49
CA LEU A 162 2.63 -15.49 12.65
C LEU A 162 1.31 -16.20 12.99
N GLY A 163 1.07 -17.39 12.43
CA GLY A 163 -0.10 -18.21 12.76
C GLY A 163 -0.09 -18.66 14.22
N VAL A 164 1.03 -19.19 14.70
CA VAL A 164 1.19 -19.58 16.12
C VAL A 164 1.15 -18.35 17.04
N GLY A 165 1.76 -17.23 16.64
CA GLY A 165 1.68 -15.97 17.37
C GLY A 165 0.25 -15.42 17.45
N GLY A 166 -0.50 -15.51 16.36
CA GLY A 166 -1.92 -15.15 16.32
C GLY A 166 -2.78 -16.00 17.24
N LEU A 167 -2.49 -17.31 17.31
CA LEU A 167 -3.13 -18.20 18.28
C LEU A 167 -2.84 -17.76 19.73
N ALA A 168 -1.58 -17.43 20.04
CA ALA A 168 -1.21 -16.95 21.38
C ALA A 168 -1.96 -15.65 21.76
N VAL A 169 -2.08 -14.70 20.82
CA VAL A 169 -2.85 -13.47 21.02
C VAL A 169 -4.35 -13.77 21.20
N ALA A 170 -4.90 -14.69 20.40
CA ALA A 170 -6.30 -15.10 20.51
C ALA A 170 -6.62 -15.73 21.88
N LEU A 171 -5.72 -16.57 22.39
CA LEU A 171 -5.84 -17.16 23.73
C LEU A 171 -5.76 -16.10 24.83
N ALA A 172 -4.84 -15.14 24.70
CA ALA A 172 -4.72 -14.03 25.66
C ALA A 172 -5.96 -13.12 25.68
N LEU A 173 -6.67 -13.00 24.55
CA LEU A 173 -7.87 -12.18 24.42
C LEU A 173 -9.18 -12.98 24.59
N GLN A 174 -9.10 -14.28 24.87
CA GLN A 174 -10.25 -15.18 24.89
C GLN A 174 -11.37 -14.69 25.82
N ASP A 175 -11.02 -14.32 27.06
CA ASP A 175 -12.00 -13.84 28.05
C ASP A 175 -12.66 -12.52 27.62
N THR A 176 -11.88 -11.63 27.01
CA THR A 176 -12.39 -10.35 26.52
C THR A 176 -13.40 -10.55 25.39
N LEU A 177 -13.08 -11.44 24.44
CA LEU A 177 -13.99 -11.78 23.34
C LEU A 177 -15.24 -12.51 23.84
N SER A 178 -15.10 -13.40 24.82
CA SER A 178 -16.22 -14.09 25.46
C SER A 178 -17.19 -13.10 26.09
N ASN A 179 -16.68 -12.15 26.88
CA ASN A 179 -17.48 -11.11 27.51
C ASN A 179 -18.16 -10.18 26.49
N LEU A 180 -17.46 -9.83 25.41
CA LEU A 180 -18.02 -9.04 24.32
C LEU A 180 -19.21 -9.76 23.66
N PHE A 181 -19.05 -11.04 23.32
CA PHE A 181 -20.13 -11.82 22.71
C PHE A 181 -21.31 -12.04 23.66
N ALA A 182 -21.07 -12.25 24.95
CA ALA A 182 -22.12 -12.30 25.96
C ALA A 182 -22.92 -10.99 26.00
N GLY A 183 -22.23 -9.84 26.00
CA GLY A 183 -22.87 -8.52 25.97
C GLY A 183 -23.71 -8.29 24.71
N ILE A 184 -23.16 -8.59 23.52
CA ILE A 184 -23.90 -8.49 22.25
C ILE A 184 -25.13 -9.41 22.27
N HIS A 185 -24.98 -10.65 22.76
CA HIS A 185 -26.07 -11.60 22.87
C HIS A 185 -27.19 -11.09 23.79
N ILE A 186 -26.86 -10.50 24.94
CA ILE A 186 -27.87 -9.88 25.83
C ILE A 186 -28.64 -8.78 25.10
N ILE A 187 -27.94 -7.88 24.39
CA ILE A 187 -28.56 -6.77 23.65
C ILE A 187 -29.50 -7.27 22.55
N ILE A 188 -29.04 -8.22 21.73
CA ILE A 188 -29.82 -8.77 20.61
C ILE A 188 -31.03 -9.54 21.13
N SER A 189 -30.82 -10.34 22.17
CA SER A 189 -31.85 -11.24 22.69
C SER A 189 -32.93 -10.49 23.49
N ARG A 190 -32.68 -9.25 23.93
CA ARG A 190 -33.61 -8.37 24.67
C ARG A 190 -34.25 -8.99 25.92
N HIS A 191 -33.68 -10.09 26.45
CA HIS A 191 -34.20 -10.77 27.63
C HIS A 191 -34.04 -9.95 28.92
N VAL A 192 -33.15 -8.96 28.91
CA VAL A 192 -32.88 -8.05 30.04
C VAL A 192 -32.99 -6.62 29.55
N ARG A 193 -33.85 -5.82 30.16
CA ARG A 193 -34.00 -4.39 29.90
C ARG A 193 -33.38 -3.58 31.03
N ALA A 194 -32.95 -2.36 30.71
CA ALA A 194 -32.48 -1.43 31.73
C ALA A 194 -33.62 -1.14 32.73
N GLY A 195 -33.42 -1.52 34.00
CA GLY A 195 -34.42 -1.42 35.06
C GLY A 195 -34.92 -2.77 35.60
N ASP A 196 -34.58 -3.89 34.96
CA ASP A 196 -34.94 -5.21 35.46
C ASP A 196 -34.07 -5.61 36.67
N TYR A 197 -34.69 -6.15 37.71
CA TYR A 197 -33.99 -6.78 38.82
C TYR A 197 -33.53 -8.19 38.39
N VAL A 198 -32.23 -8.34 38.15
CA VAL A 198 -31.61 -9.61 37.82
C VAL A 198 -30.97 -10.18 39.07
N ARG A 199 -31.31 -11.43 39.42
CA ARG A 199 -30.66 -12.16 40.50
C ARG A 199 -29.56 -13.04 39.90
N MET A 200 -28.33 -12.80 40.33
CA MET A 200 -27.18 -13.63 39.94
C MET A 200 -27.12 -14.86 40.85
N ASP A 201 -26.60 -15.99 40.36
CA ASP A 201 -26.51 -17.23 41.14
C ASP A 201 -25.67 -17.09 42.43
N THR A 202 -24.83 -16.05 42.52
CA THR A 202 -24.00 -15.76 43.70
C THR A 202 -24.67 -14.88 44.76
N GLY A 203 -25.95 -14.50 44.60
CA GLY A 203 -26.72 -13.71 45.58
C GLY A 203 -27.01 -12.29 45.13
#